data_AF-A0A2N6NDB8-F1
#
_entry.id   AF-A0A2N6NDB8-F1
#
_cell.length_a   1.000
_cell.length_b   1.000
_cell.length_c   1.000
_cell.angle_alpha   90.00
_cell.angle_beta   90.00
_cell.angle_gamma   90.00
#
_symmetry.space_group_name_H-M   'P 1'
#
loop_
_entity.id
_entity.type
_entity.pdbx_description
1 polymer ?
#
loop_
_entity_poly.entity_id
_entity_poly.type
_entity_poly.pdbx_seq_one_letter_code
_entity_poly.pdbx_strand_id
1 'polypeptide(L)'
;MKSTLLFCAGLANLVPLTTADAEPFLSYDVHTIKDCSFWYDNYGTRTCESIRKTWSISPETFSRWNPSISLDCKGWSKHSYCVGVIAELACSMSTTTTTSTSTSTRTPTSTPPPIWTDRGCYADAPYRPLQTQLPAPAGNDMTRAKCESKCWSEGYQYVGFKAGTECWCGHYIDGSHTPFQSDCCAPCAGNSSEACGGDEVFNVLEGNDLGFTQLELGLGLHAL
;
A
#
# COMPACT_ATOMS: atom_id res chain seq x y z
N MET A 1 53.33 -1.75 -17.84
CA MET A 1 51.98 -2.03 -18.34
C MET A 1 51.01 -1.38 -17.36
N LYS A 2 50.39 -0.27 -17.77
CA LYS A 2 49.49 0.54 -16.95
C LYS A 2 48.12 -0.13 -16.95
N SER A 3 47.69 -0.67 -15.81
CA SER A 3 46.29 -1.07 -15.61
C SER A 3 45.57 0.12 -15.01
N THR A 4 44.80 0.80 -15.86
CA THR A 4 44.07 2.03 -15.54
C THR A 4 42.94 1.72 -14.56
N LEU A 5 43.05 2.22 -13.34
CA LEU A 5 41.91 2.42 -12.43
C LEU A 5 40.92 3.36 -13.12
N LEU A 6 39.82 2.84 -13.65
CA LEU A 6 38.67 3.66 -14.01
C LEU A 6 37.97 4.09 -12.71
N PHE A 7 38.38 5.24 -12.19
CA PHE A 7 37.55 6.03 -11.30
C PHE A 7 36.37 6.55 -12.11
N CYS A 8 35.17 6.00 -11.91
CA CYS A 8 33.93 6.58 -12.41
C CYS A 8 33.54 7.78 -11.54
N ALA A 9 34.29 8.88 -11.65
CA ALA A 9 33.81 10.20 -11.29
C ALA A 9 32.95 10.71 -12.45
N GLY A 10 31.64 10.47 -12.37
CA GLY A 10 30.69 10.82 -13.43
C GLY A 10 29.31 11.09 -12.85
N LEU A 11 29.13 12.29 -12.30
CA LEU A 11 27.86 12.90 -11.93
C LEU A 11 26.94 12.05 -11.04
N ALA A 12 27.32 11.93 -9.77
CA ALA A 12 26.33 12.05 -8.70
C ALA A 12 25.68 13.45 -8.80
N ASN A 13 24.81 13.64 -9.79
CA ASN A 13 23.87 14.75 -9.80
C ASN A 13 22.90 14.45 -8.67
N LEU A 14 23.29 14.90 -7.47
CA LEU A 14 22.46 15.22 -6.33
C LEU A 14 21.09 14.55 -6.39
N VAL A 15 21.04 13.24 -6.13
CA VAL A 15 19.84 12.69 -5.50
C VAL A 15 19.59 13.62 -4.31
N PRO A 16 18.43 14.27 -4.18
CA PRO A 16 18.13 15.06 -3.01
C PRO A 16 17.98 14.09 -1.83
N LEU A 17 19.11 13.63 -1.32
CA LEU A 17 19.29 12.75 -0.17
C LEU A 17 18.71 13.36 1.12
N THR A 18 18.26 14.62 1.05
CA THR A 18 17.57 15.30 2.14
C THR A 18 16.08 14.99 2.21
N THR A 19 15.52 14.23 1.26
CA THR A 19 14.08 13.90 1.24
C THR A 19 13.77 12.45 0.87
N ALA A 20 14.75 11.53 0.90
CA ALA A 20 14.42 10.11 0.78
C ALA A 20 15.14 9.25 1.79
N ASP A 21 14.39 8.28 2.28
CA ASP A 21 14.79 7.33 3.29
C ASP A 21 14.88 5.93 2.68
N ALA A 22 15.69 5.07 3.31
CA ALA A 22 15.82 3.67 2.91
C ALA A 22 14.55 2.86 3.19
N GLU A 23 13.72 3.34 4.13
CA GLU A 23 12.47 2.73 4.54
C GLU A 23 11.38 3.82 4.64
N PRO A 24 10.12 3.51 4.31
CA PRO A 24 9.03 4.47 4.39
C PRO A 24 8.63 4.73 5.84
N PHE A 25 8.43 6.00 6.22
CA PHE A 25 7.91 6.36 7.54
C PHE A 25 6.38 6.36 7.59
N LEU A 26 5.73 6.71 6.48
CA LEU A 26 4.27 6.67 6.33
C LEU A 26 3.81 5.32 5.76
N SER A 27 2.49 5.10 5.75
CA SER A 27 1.89 3.97 5.02
C SER A 27 2.12 4.15 3.51
N TYR A 28 2.21 3.03 2.80
CA TYR A 28 2.39 2.98 1.34
C TYR A 28 1.51 1.88 0.73
N ASP A 29 1.30 1.94 -0.59
CA ASP A 29 0.52 0.91 -1.30
C ASP A 29 1.31 -0.40 -1.39
N VAL A 30 0.69 -1.54 -1.04
CA VAL A 30 1.36 -2.85 -1.05
C VAL A 30 1.88 -3.29 -2.44
N HIS A 31 1.31 -2.76 -3.52
CA HIS A 31 1.74 -2.97 -4.89
C HIS A 31 2.85 -2.02 -5.34
N THR A 32 3.27 -1.09 -4.47
CA THR A 32 4.52 -0.35 -4.67
C THR A 32 5.64 -1.36 -4.89
N ILE A 33 6.49 -1.08 -5.87
CA ILE A 33 7.55 -1.98 -6.31
C ILE A 33 8.36 -2.50 -5.12
N LYS A 34 8.53 -3.82 -5.03
CA LYS A 34 9.16 -4.47 -3.87
C LYS A 34 10.63 -4.08 -3.68
N ASP A 35 11.30 -3.75 -4.77
CA ASP A 35 12.73 -3.38 -4.77
C ASP A 35 12.96 -1.88 -4.56
N CYS A 36 11.97 -1.16 -4.04
CA CYS A 36 12.13 0.26 -3.78
C CYS A 36 13.30 0.50 -2.81
N SER A 37 14.24 1.35 -3.24
CA SER A 37 15.46 1.65 -2.48
C SER A 37 15.45 3.06 -1.89
N PHE A 38 14.56 3.94 -2.38
CA PHE A 38 14.41 5.31 -1.92
C PHE A 38 12.93 5.67 -1.82
N TRP A 39 12.51 6.05 -0.62
CA TRP A 39 11.12 6.39 -0.29
C TRP A 39 10.98 7.89 -0.06
N TYR A 40 9.94 8.48 -0.63
CA TYR A 40 9.53 9.85 -0.32
C TYR A 40 8.27 9.84 0.56
N ASP A 41 8.38 10.35 1.78
CA ASP A 41 7.25 10.51 2.71
C ASP A 41 6.46 11.79 2.39
N ASN A 42 5.29 11.64 1.78
CA ASN A 42 4.42 12.77 1.46
C ASN A 42 3.57 13.17 2.68
N TYR A 43 4.00 14.17 3.42
CA TYR A 43 3.16 14.78 4.47
C TYR A 43 2.08 15.74 3.93
N GLY A 44 1.94 15.86 2.61
CA GLY A 44 0.93 16.69 1.93
C GLY A 44 1.39 18.10 1.56
N THR A 45 2.68 18.40 1.67
CA THR A 45 3.25 19.73 1.40
C THR A 45 3.75 19.91 -0.04
N ARG A 46 3.87 18.82 -0.80
CA ARG A 46 4.37 18.81 -2.18
C ARG A 46 3.41 18.07 -3.10
N THR A 47 3.38 18.49 -4.37
CA THR A 47 2.56 17.81 -5.39
C THR A 47 3.33 16.65 -6.01
N CYS A 48 2.61 15.65 -6.51
CA CYS A 48 3.16 14.52 -7.25
C CYS A 48 4.09 14.96 -8.38
N GLU A 49 3.69 15.97 -9.17
CA GLU A 49 4.46 16.51 -10.28
C GLU A 49 5.76 17.16 -9.79
N SER A 50 5.70 17.87 -8.66
CA SER A 50 6.89 18.50 -8.07
C SER A 50 7.91 17.45 -7.60
N ILE A 51 7.45 16.32 -7.06
CA ILE A 51 8.32 15.22 -6.63
C ILE A 51 8.92 14.52 -7.83
N ARG A 52 8.11 14.12 -8.80
CA ARG A 52 8.61 13.54 -10.05
C ARG A 52 9.64 14.42 -10.73
N LYS A 53 9.41 15.73 -10.79
CA LYS A 53 10.37 16.70 -11.34
C LYS A 53 11.65 16.80 -10.51
N THR A 54 11.52 16.81 -9.18
CA THR A 54 12.67 16.87 -8.26
C THR A 54 13.57 15.63 -8.40
N TRP A 55 12.97 14.47 -8.62
CA TRP A 55 13.65 13.18 -8.74
C TRP A 55 13.94 12.78 -10.20
N SER A 56 13.60 13.63 -11.17
CA SER A 56 13.72 13.37 -12.61
C SER A 56 13.06 12.06 -13.08
N ILE A 57 11.90 11.72 -12.49
CA ILE A 57 11.15 10.49 -12.77
C ILE A 57 10.02 10.77 -13.78
N SER A 58 9.97 9.99 -14.86
CA SER A 58 8.87 10.07 -15.85
C SER A 58 7.52 9.63 -15.23
N PRO A 59 6.36 10.08 -15.75
CA PRO A 59 5.06 9.61 -15.26
C PRO A 59 4.95 8.08 -15.28
N GLU A 60 5.40 7.45 -16.35
CA GLU A 60 5.32 6.00 -16.55
C GLU A 60 6.19 5.27 -15.53
N THR A 61 7.40 5.78 -15.29
CA THR A 61 8.32 5.20 -14.30
C THR A 61 7.74 5.33 -12.90
N PHE A 62 7.20 6.51 -12.57
CA PHE A 62 6.63 6.78 -11.25
C PHE A 62 5.39 5.93 -10.97
N SER A 63 4.46 5.83 -11.94
CA SER A 63 3.28 4.98 -11.86
C SER A 63 3.62 3.49 -11.86
N ARG A 64 4.68 3.07 -12.57
CA ARG A 64 5.14 1.67 -12.53
C ARG A 64 5.69 1.31 -11.15
N TRP A 65 6.43 2.21 -10.52
CA TRP A 65 6.93 2.00 -9.16
C TRP A 65 5.85 2.15 -8.10
N ASN A 66 4.85 3.01 -8.35
CA ASN A 66 3.73 3.28 -7.44
C ASN A 66 2.39 3.09 -8.18
N PRO A 67 1.90 1.85 -8.32
CA PRO A 67 0.71 1.56 -9.14
C PRO A 67 -0.59 2.25 -8.70
N SER A 68 -0.66 2.72 -7.45
CA SER A 68 -1.77 3.53 -6.93
C SER A 68 -1.84 4.94 -7.51
N ILE A 69 -0.78 5.41 -8.17
CA ILE A 69 -0.70 6.73 -8.75
C ILE A 69 -0.82 6.64 -10.27
N SER A 70 -1.84 7.28 -10.83
CA SER A 70 -2.00 7.37 -12.28
C SER A 70 -0.94 8.27 -12.93
N LEU A 71 -0.82 8.21 -14.26
CA LEU A 71 0.12 9.05 -15.02
C LEU A 71 -0.10 10.56 -14.78
N ASP A 72 -1.37 10.94 -14.57
CA ASP A 72 -1.84 12.29 -14.25
C ASP A 72 -1.88 12.56 -12.73
N CYS A 73 -1.16 11.77 -11.93
CA CYS A 73 -1.06 11.93 -10.48
C CYS A 73 -2.39 11.79 -9.70
N LYS A 74 -3.42 11.15 -10.28
CA LYS A 74 -4.62 10.78 -9.52
C LYS A 74 -4.24 9.70 -8.50
N GLY A 75 -4.77 9.82 -7.28
CA GLY A 75 -4.40 8.97 -6.14
C GLY A 75 -3.39 9.63 -5.19
N TRP A 76 -2.82 10.79 -5.55
CA TRP A 76 -1.85 11.49 -4.70
C TRP A 76 -2.46 11.92 -3.36
N SER A 77 -1.93 11.36 -2.29
CA SER A 77 -2.40 11.51 -0.90
C SER A 77 -1.23 11.34 0.07
N LYS A 78 -1.47 11.50 1.38
CA LYS A 78 -0.42 11.49 2.41
C LYS A 78 0.11 10.07 2.66
N HIS A 79 1.07 9.64 1.85
CA HIS A 79 1.68 8.31 1.90
C HIS A 79 3.16 8.36 1.53
N SER A 80 3.86 7.25 1.74
CA SER A 80 5.19 7.07 1.19
C SER A 80 5.11 6.56 -0.25
N TYR A 81 5.96 7.09 -1.11
CA TYR A 81 6.05 6.69 -2.51
C TYR A 81 7.48 6.32 -2.87
N CYS A 82 7.64 5.28 -3.65
CA CYS A 82 8.92 4.92 -4.21
C CYS A 82 9.40 5.98 -5.20
N VAL A 83 10.59 6.53 -4.94
CA VAL A 83 11.24 7.53 -5.80
C VAL A 83 12.58 7.05 -6.37
N GLY A 84 12.98 5.82 -6.07
CA GLY A 84 14.14 5.23 -6.73
C GLY A 84 14.36 3.76 -6.42
N VAL A 85 14.89 3.05 -7.43
CA VAL A 85 15.30 1.65 -7.37
C VAL A 85 16.77 1.61 -7.79
N ILE A 86 17.68 1.25 -6.89
CA ILE A 86 19.14 1.32 -7.14
C ILE A 86 19.54 0.51 -8.38
N ALA A 87 18.90 -0.64 -8.61
CA ALA A 87 19.17 -1.49 -9.77
C ALA A 87 18.88 -0.78 -11.11
N GLU A 88 17.84 0.05 -11.16
CA GLU A 88 17.48 0.82 -12.37
C GLU A 88 18.39 2.03 -12.57
N LEU A 89 18.76 2.73 -11.49
CA LEU A 89 19.72 3.84 -11.55
C LEU A 89 21.12 3.36 -11.99
N ALA A 90 21.52 2.15 -11.57
CA ALA A 90 22.77 1.53 -11.99
C ALA A 90 22.75 1.09 -13.46
N CYS A 91 21.57 0.76 -14.00
CA CYS A 91 21.42 0.26 -15.37
C CYS A 91 21.18 1.37 -16.41
N SER A 92 20.79 2.58 -16.01
CA SER A 92 20.60 3.75 -16.90
C SER A 92 21.88 4.25 -17.59
N MET A 93 23.06 3.71 -17.28
CA MET A 93 24.29 3.96 -18.06
C MET A 93 24.54 2.95 -19.20
N SER A 94 23.73 1.89 -19.33
CA SER A 94 23.92 0.90 -20.41
C SER A 94 22.74 0.88 -21.37
N THR A 95 23.07 0.97 -22.65
CA THR A 95 22.20 1.35 -23.77
C THR A 95 21.06 0.36 -24.05
N THR A 96 19.95 0.93 -24.51
CA THR A 96 18.76 0.33 -25.11
C THR A 96 18.93 -1.08 -25.68
N THR A 97 18.21 -2.05 -25.12
CA THR A 97 17.88 -3.30 -25.85
C THR A 97 16.42 -3.66 -25.61
N THR A 98 15.60 -3.43 -26.63
CA THR A 98 14.19 -3.82 -26.70
C THR A 98 14.10 -5.34 -26.56
N THR A 99 13.51 -5.83 -25.47
CA THR A 99 13.21 -7.26 -25.28
C THR A 99 11.70 -7.42 -25.12
N SER A 100 11.11 -8.18 -26.03
CA SER A 100 9.69 -8.50 -26.09
C SER A 100 9.29 -9.38 -24.90
N THR A 101 8.34 -8.90 -24.09
CA THR A 101 7.82 -9.60 -22.92
C THR A 101 6.89 -10.74 -23.34
N SER A 102 7.23 -11.98 -23.00
CA SER A 102 6.31 -13.11 -23.07
C SER A 102 5.36 -13.09 -21.87
N THR A 103 4.07 -13.02 -22.16
CA THR A 103 2.99 -13.03 -21.17
C THR A 103 2.87 -14.43 -20.55
N SER A 104 3.32 -14.59 -19.30
CA SER A 104 3.02 -15.79 -18.52
C SER A 104 1.69 -15.60 -17.78
N THR A 105 0.67 -16.32 -18.22
CA THR A 105 -0.65 -16.37 -17.58
C THR A 105 -0.51 -17.15 -16.27
N ARG A 106 -0.52 -16.45 -15.13
CA ARG A 106 -0.60 -17.10 -13.81
C ARG A 106 -2.01 -17.66 -13.59
N THR A 107 -2.09 -18.95 -13.28
CA THR A 107 -3.29 -19.62 -12.79
C THR A 107 -3.68 -19.03 -11.43
N PRO A 108 -4.97 -18.80 -11.12
CA PRO A 108 -5.36 -18.26 -9.81
C PRO A 108 -5.17 -19.35 -8.75
N THR A 109 -4.08 -19.24 -8.00
CA THR A 109 -3.93 -19.97 -6.74
C THR A 109 -4.91 -19.36 -5.75
N SER A 110 -5.82 -20.17 -5.22
CA SER A 110 -6.70 -19.81 -4.10
C SER A 110 -5.85 -19.41 -2.91
N THR A 111 -5.63 -18.11 -2.70
CA THR A 111 -4.97 -17.60 -1.50
C THR A 111 -5.79 -18.02 -0.27
N PRO A 112 -5.19 -18.61 0.77
CA PRO A 112 -5.90 -18.91 2.01
C PRO A 112 -6.55 -17.62 2.58
N PRO A 113 -7.63 -17.75 3.38
CA PRO A 113 -8.23 -16.59 4.03
C PRO A 113 -7.19 -15.90 4.92
N PRO A 114 -7.15 -14.56 4.95
CA PRO A 114 -6.18 -13.84 5.76
C PRO A 114 -6.57 -13.92 7.24
N ILE A 115 -5.60 -13.68 8.11
CA ILE A 115 -5.92 -13.31 9.49
C ILE A 115 -6.17 -11.80 9.52
N TRP A 116 -7.33 -11.41 10.05
CA TRP A 116 -7.70 -10.01 10.20
C TRP A 116 -7.21 -9.44 11.53
N THR A 117 -6.49 -8.32 11.46
CA THR A 117 -6.06 -7.53 12.61
C THR A 117 -6.85 -6.23 12.66
N ASP A 118 -7.44 -5.90 13.82
CA ASP A 118 -8.16 -4.64 14.01
C ASP A 118 -7.21 -3.45 14.02
N ARG A 119 -7.52 -2.44 13.19
CA ARG A 119 -6.74 -1.20 13.07
C ARG A 119 -7.45 -0.02 13.71
N GLY A 120 -8.60 -0.22 14.33
CA GLY A 120 -9.35 0.80 15.05
C GLY A 120 -10.49 1.43 14.24
N CYS A 121 -11.03 2.50 14.84
CA CYS A 121 -12.16 3.27 14.32
C CYS A 121 -11.66 4.54 13.62
N TYR A 122 -11.93 4.68 12.32
CA TYR A 122 -11.46 5.80 11.48
C TYR A 122 -12.61 6.73 11.10
N ALA A 123 -12.36 8.05 11.09
CA ALA A 123 -13.34 9.03 10.62
C ALA A 123 -13.45 9.03 9.08
N ASP A 124 -14.66 9.22 8.54
CA ASP A 124 -14.92 9.38 7.08
C ASP A 124 -14.50 10.76 6.55
N ALA A 125 -14.12 11.68 7.43
CA ALA A 125 -13.69 13.03 7.09
C ALA A 125 -12.52 13.48 7.99
N PRO A 126 -11.62 14.35 7.49
CA PRO A 126 -11.63 14.98 6.16
C PRO A 126 -11.15 14.07 5.03
N TYR A 127 -10.56 12.92 5.35
CA TYR A 127 -10.11 11.92 4.38
C TYR A 127 -10.80 10.60 4.68
N ARG A 128 -11.38 9.99 3.66
CA ARG A 128 -12.03 8.69 3.77
C ARG A 128 -10.97 7.60 3.90
N PRO A 129 -11.08 6.67 4.87
CA PRO A 129 -10.02 5.72 5.15
C PRO A 129 -9.83 4.66 4.05
N LEU A 130 -10.90 4.26 3.35
CA LEU A 130 -10.85 3.21 2.33
C LEU A 130 -11.39 3.69 0.98
N GLN A 131 -10.77 3.24 -0.09
CA GLN A 131 -10.91 3.84 -1.42
C GLN A 131 -12.09 3.28 -2.22
N THR A 132 -12.47 2.02 -1.97
CA THR A 132 -13.44 1.30 -2.79
C THR A 132 -14.64 0.87 -1.96
N GLN A 133 -15.82 1.39 -2.26
CA GLN A 133 -17.07 0.81 -1.76
C GLN A 133 -17.48 -0.32 -2.69
N LEU A 134 -17.61 -1.53 -2.16
CA LEU A 134 -18.21 -2.62 -2.93
C LEU A 134 -19.72 -2.57 -2.78
N PRO A 135 -20.49 -3.06 -3.77
CA PRO A 135 -21.88 -3.42 -3.52
C PRO A 135 -21.87 -4.34 -2.31
N ALA A 136 -22.50 -3.90 -1.21
CA ALA A 136 -22.52 -4.68 0.01
C ALA A 136 -22.93 -6.11 -0.37
N PRO A 137 -22.15 -7.15 -0.01
CA PRO A 137 -22.56 -8.52 -0.32
C PRO A 137 -23.90 -8.80 0.39
N ALA A 138 -24.97 -8.59 -0.38
CA ALA A 138 -26.41 -8.71 -0.08
C ALA A 138 -27.18 -7.53 0.58
N GLY A 139 -26.84 -6.26 0.40
CA GLY A 139 -27.72 -5.15 0.86
C GLY A 139 -27.99 -5.19 2.38
N ASN A 140 -29.25 -5.31 2.81
CA ASN A 140 -29.69 -5.32 4.23
C ASN A 140 -29.15 -6.50 5.09
N ASP A 141 -28.37 -7.43 4.54
CA ASP A 141 -27.83 -8.61 5.25
C ASP A 141 -26.28 -8.62 5.29
N MET A 142 -25.69 -7.45 5.49
CA MET A 142 -24.24 -7.27 5.59
C MET A 142 -23.69 -7.84 6.90
N THR A 143 -22.65 -8.67 6.80
CA THR A 143 -21.86 -9.19 7.95
C THR A 143 -20.38 -8.95 7.71
N ARG A 144 -19.58 -8.94 8.77
CA ARG A 144 -18.14 -8.69 8.64
C ARG A 144 -17.46 -9.73 7.75
N ALA A 145 -17.74 -11.02 8.02
CA ALA A 145 -17.15 -12.15 7.28
C ALA A 145 -17.43 -12.11 5.76
N LYS A 146 -18.64 -11.70 5.35
CA LYS A 146 -18.99 -11.58 3.93
C LYS A 146 -18.18 -10.47 3.24
N CYS A 147 -18.04 -9.32 3.90
CA CYS A 147 -17.30 -8.19 3.36
C CYS A 147 -15.79 -8.48 3.33
N GLU A 148 -15.23 -9.04 4.41
CA GLU A 148 -13.87 -9.55 4.51
C GLU A 148 -13.53 -10.49 3.34
N SER A 149 -14.35 -11.53 3.15
CA SER A 149 -14.15 -12.52 2.09
C SER A 149 -14.17 -11.88 0.70
N LYS A 150 -15.09 -10.92 0.48
CA LYS A 150 -15.21 -10.24 -0.80
C LYS A 150 -14.01 -9.33 -1.07
N CYS A 151 -13.62 -8.48 -0.11
CA CYS A 151 -12.44 -7.63 -0.27
C CYS A 151 -11.18 -8.45 -0.53
N TRP A 152 -10.99 -9.55 0.20
CA TRP A 152 -9.85 -10.43 -0.01
C TRP A 152 -9.86 -11.09 -1.40
N SER A 153 -11.02 -11.59 -1.85
CA SER A 153 -11.15 -12.22 -3.18
C SER A 153 -10.88 -11.25 -4.34
N GLU A 154 -11.06 -9.95 -4.11
CA GLU A 154 -10.78 -8.88 -5.07
C GLU A 154 -9.33 -8.34 -4.91
N GLY A 155 -8.53 -8.89 -4.00
CA GLY A 155 -7.11 -8.54 -3.82
C GLY A 155 -6.85 -7.33 -2.91
N TYR A 156 -7.81 -6.93 -2.08
CA TYR A 156 -7.61 -5.85 -1.11
C TYR A 156 -7.01 -6.37 0.19
N GLN A 157 -6.06 -5.61 0.74
CA GLN A 157 -5.42 -5.89 2.03
C GLN A 157 -6.26 -5.39 3.21
N TYR A 158 -7.04 -4.32 3.00
CA TYR A 158 -7.84 -3.71 4.05
C TYR A 158 -9.33 -3.84 3.74
N VAL A 159 -10.10 -4.06 4.80
CA VAL A 159 -11.56 -4.06 4.77
C VAL A 159 -12.06 -3.08 5.81
N GLY A 160 -13.21 -2.46 5.54
CA GLY A 160 -13.88 -1.63 6.52
C GLY A 160 -15.38 -1.65 6.38
N PHE A 161 -16.01 -1.31 7.49
CA PHE A 161 -17.44 -1.43 7.70
C PHE A 161 -17.98 -0.10 8.18
N LYS A 162 -19.04 0.39 7.53
CA LYS A 162 -19.62 1.70 7.82
C LYS A 162 -21.14 1.61 7.87
N ALA A 163 -21.74 2.42 8.75
CA ALA A 163 -23.18 2.57 8.91
C ALA A 163 -23.98 1.25 9.05
N GLY A 164 -23.34 0.18 9.56
CA GLY A 164 -23.96 -1.14 9.70
C GLY A 164 -24.28 -1.87 8.39
N THR A 165 -24.12 -1.24 7.23
CA THR A 165 -24.64 -1.73 5.94
C THR A 165 -23.61 -1.68 4.81
N GLU A 166 -22.59 -0.83 4.93
CA GLU A 166 -21.63 -0.59 3.86
C GLU A 166 -20.39 -1.46 4.01
N CYS A 167 -19.91 -1.99 2.87
CA CYS A 167 -18.67 -2.74 2.76
C CYS A 167 -17.65 -1.95 1.94
N TRP A 168 -16.49 -1.71 2.53
CA TRP A 168 -15.41 -0.95 1.92
C TRP A 168 -14.13 -1.75 1.91
N CYS A 169 -13.34 -1.59 0.85
CA CYS A 169 -12.05 -2.23 0.67
C CYS A 169 -10.99 -1.18 0.33
N GLY A 170 -9.75 -1.47 0.70
CA GLY A 170 -8.62 -0.61 0.38
C GLY A 170 -7.33 -1.40 0.22
N HIS A 171 -6.41 -0.85 -0.56
CA HIS A 171 -5.03 -1.34 -0.61
C HIS A 171 -4.16 -0.64 0.44
N TYR A 172 -4.68 0.42 1.05
CA TYR A 172 -4.06 1.21 2.11
C TYR A 172 -5.15 1.91 2.95
N ILE A 173 -4.76 2.43 4.11
CA ILE A 173 -5.64 3.21 4.99
C ILE A 173 -5.21 4.68 4.95
N ASP A 174 -6.16 5.58 4.69
CA ASP A 174 -6.00 7.05 4.84
C ASP A 174 -6.77 7.55 6.08
N GLY A 175 -6.72 8.85 6.35
CA GLY A 175 -7.44 9.48 7.43
C GLY A 175 -6.85 9.19 8.82
N SER A 176 -7.64 9.49 9.85
CA SER A 176 -7.22 9.41 11.24
C SER A 176 -8.24 8.65 12.08
N HIS A 177 -7.76 8.09 13.19
CA HIS A 177 -8.64 7.50 14.19
C HIS A 177 -9.57 8.57 14.79
N THR A 178 -10.80 8.19 15.12
CA THR A 178 -11.64 9.00 16.01
C THR A 178 -11.16 8.85 17.46
N PRO A 179 -11.26 9.90 18.29
CA PRO A 179 -11.03 9.79 19.73
C PRO A 179 -12.01 8.84 20.44
N PHE A 180 -13.14 8.47 19.82
CA PHE A 180 -14.19 7.66 20.44
C PHE A 180 -14.42 6.35 19.68
N GLN A 181 -13.81 5.26 20.18
CA GLN A 181 -14.01 3.91 19.61
C GLN A 181 -15.49 3.46 19.65
N SER A 182 -16.28 4.01 20.58
CA SER A 182 -17.73 3.75 20.70
C SER A 182 -18.53 4.19 19.47
N ASP A 183 -18.02 5.13 18.68
CA ASP A 183 -18.71 5.62 17.47
C ASP A 183 -18.79 4.52 16.41
N CYS A 184 -17.90 3.53 16.47
CA CYS A 184 -17.88 2.37 15.58
C CYS A 184 -18.72 1.19 16.06
N CYS A 185 -19.66 1.38 16.98
CA CYS A 185 -20.46 0.29 17.55
C CYS A 185 -21.82 0.09 16.85
N ALA A 186 -22.05 0.65 15.67
CA ALA A 186 -23.27 0.37 14.93
C ALA A 186 -23.35 -1.12 14.57
N PRO A 187 -24.47 -1.80 14.84
CA PRO A 187 -24.61 -3.22 14.55
C PRO A 187 -24.58 -3.47 13.04
N CYS A 188 -23.97 -4.58 12.62
CA CYS A 188 -24.08 -5.02 11.23
C CYS A 188 -25.52 -5.44 10.93
N ALA A 189 -26.04 -5.08 9.77
CA ALA A 189 -27.43 -5.32 9.39
C ALA A 189 -27.78 -6.83 9.32
N GLY A 190 -26.83 -7.67 8.92
CA GLY A 190 -26.96 -9.13 8.89
C GLY A 190 -26.52 -9.84 10.18
N ASN A 191 -25.87 -9.14 11.11
CA ASN A 191 -25.47 -9.70 12.41
C ASN A 191 -25.33 -8.60 13.47
N SER A 192 -26.36 -8.43 14.30
CA SER A 192 -26.38 -7.38 15.34
C SER A 192 -25.40 -7.62 16.50
N SER A 193 -24.74 -8.78 16.55
CA SER A 193 -23.68 -9.06 17.53
C SER A 193 -22.29 -8.58 17.05
N GLU A 194 -22.18 -8.13 15.81
CA GLU A 194 -20.95 -7.60 15.22
C GLU A 194 -21.03 -6.08 15.10
N ALA A 195 -19.89 -5.40 15.30
CA ALA A 195 -19.75 -3.97 15.09
C ALA A 195 -19.36 -3.67 13.63
N CYS A 196 -20.04 -2.70 13.01
CA CYS A 196 -19.88 -2.34 11.60
C CYS A 196 -19.85 -0.81 11.40
N GLY A 197 -19.01 -0.14 12.17
CA GLY A 197 -18.72 1.28 12.06
C GLY A 197 -19.84 2.15 12.64
N GLY A 198 -20.07 3.28 11.99
CA GLY A 198 -21.11 4.26 12.32
C GLY A 198 -21.39 5.12 11.09
N ASP A 199 -22.26 6.12 11.20
CA ASP A 199 -22.64 6.92 10.03
C ASP A 199 -21.45 7.68 9.41
N GLU A 200 -20.51 8.13 10.26
CA GLU A 200 -19.34 8.93 9.87
C GLU A 200 -18.00 8.24 10.21
N VAL A 201 -18.02 6.96 10.58
CA VAL A 201 -16.82 6.22 10.98
C VAL A 201 -16.79 4.79 10.47
N PHE A 202 -15.58 4.26 10.32
CA PHE A 202 -15.29 2.92 9.84
C PHE A 202 -14.59 2.10 10.92
N ASN A 203 -15.03 0.88 11.16
CA ASN A 203 -14.09 -0.14 11.65
C ASN A 203 -13.20 -0.54 10.49
N VAL A 204 -11.87 -0.59 10.68
CA VAL A 204 -10.93 -1.04 9.66
C VAL A 204 -10.14 -2.24 10.15
N LEU A 205 -10.04 -3.28 9.31
CA LEU A 205 -9.18 -4.43 9.54
C LEU A 205 -8.10 -4.51 8.46
N GLU A 206 -6.94 -5.01 8.84
CA GLU A 206 -5.84 -5.39 7.95
C GLU A 206 -5.77 -6.91 7.84
N GLY A 207 -5.76 -7.43 6.61
CA GLY A 207 -5.60 -8.85 6.31
C GLY A 207 -4.15 -9.18 6.05
N ASN A 208 -3.57 -10.06 6.88
CA ASN A 208 -2.21 -10.53 6.70
C ASN A 208 -2.22 -11.94 6.10
N ASP A 209 -1.43 -12.14 5.04
CA ASP A 209 -1.16 -13.48 4.50
C ASP A 209 -0.24 -14.24 5.47
N LEU A 210 -0.60 -15.46 5.81
CA LEU A 210 0.22 -16.37 6.62
C LEU A 210 1.45 -16.92 5.88
N GLY A 211 1.67 -16.49 4.64
CA GLY A 211 2.68 -17.04 3.73
C GLY A 211 4.14 -16.99 4.18
N PHE A 212 4.57 -16.20 5.17
CA PHE A 212 6.00 -16.05 5.48
C PHE A 212 6.42 -15.77 6.94
N THR A 213 5.51 -15.62 7.91
CA THR A 213 5.91 -15.19 9.27
C THR A 213 6.20 -16.31 10.27
N GLN A 214 6.13 -17.59 9.89
CA GLN A 214 6.37 -18.71 10.84
C GLN A 214 7.77 -19.35 10.79
N LEU A 215 8.71 -18.88 9.95
CA LEU A 215 10.08 -19.45 9.94
C LEU A 215 11.10 -18.72 10.85
N GLU A 216 10.79 -17.55 11.39
CA GLU A 216 11.75 -16.72 12.15
C GLU A 216 11.49 -16.68 13.68
N LEU A 217 10.58 -17.49 14.22
CA LEU A 217 10.43 -17.65 15.68
C LEU A 217 11.13 -18.90 16.25
N GLY A 218 11.98 -19.56 15.45
CA GLY A 218 12.55 -20.87 15.75
C GLY A 218 14.05 -20.94 16.06
N LEU A 219 14.78 -19.82 16.18
CA LEU A 219 16.23 -19.86 16.45
C LEU A 219 16.64 -18.88 17.54
N GLY A 220 16.67 -19.39 18.77
CA GLY A 220 17.50 -18.82 19.82
C GLY A 220 17.00 -19.05 21.24
N LEU A 221 17.29 -20.22 21.84
CA LEU A 221 17.85 -20.29 23.20
C LEU A 221 18.35 -21.69 23.60
N HIS A 222 19.48 -21.68 24.32
CA HIS A 222 20.27 -22.76 24.95
C HIS A 222 21.30 -23.40 23.98
N ALA A 223 22.57 -22.98 23.94
CA ALA A 223 23.53 -22.74 25.03
C ALA A 223 23.59 -23.92 26.01
N LEU A 224 24.30 -24.98 25.59
CA LEU A 224 25.47 -25.59 26.24
C LEU A 224 26.00 -26.74 25.35
#